data_AF-A0A931MPD1-F1
#
_entry.id   AF-A0A931MPD1-F1
#
_cell.length_a   1.000
_cell.length_b   1.000
_cell.length_c   1.000
_cell.angle_alpha   90.00
_cell.angle_beta   90.00
_cell.angle_gamma   90.00
#
_symmetry.space_group_name_H-M   'P 1'
#
loop_
_entity.id
_entity.type
_entity.pdbx_description
1 polymer ?
#
loop_
_entity_poly.entity_id
_entity_poly.type
_entity_poly.pdbx_seq_one_letter_code
_entity_poly.pdbx_strand_id
1 'polypeptide(L)'
;MPKVNGKRRYDASGRRERAQQTRLSILRAAQNLFEDRGYRPTTVTAVAQCGGVAPESVYKIFGTKAGLAKAVFDYTIAGDDDPVPVIERSETKAIFAEPDVRKKITMYADQ
;
A
#
# COMPACT_ATOMS: atom_id res chain seq x y z
N MET A 1 23.96 23.25 -41.48
CA MET A 1 23.77 22.93 -40.06
C MET A 1 22.70 21.85 -39.93
N PRO A 2 23.00 20.56 -39.67
CA PRO A 2 21.94 19.59 -39.40
C PRO A 2 21.53 19.63 -37.92
N LYS A 3 20.21 19.56 -37.70
CA LYS A 3 19.50 19.70 -36.43
C LYS A 3 19.78 18.56 -35.47
N VAL A 4 20.08 18.87 -34.21
CA VAL A 4 20.16 17.90 -33.11
C VAL A 4 18.74 17.63 -32.60
N ASN A 5 18.23 16.42 -32.80
CA ASN A 5 16.90 16.03 -32.35
C ASN A 5 16.98 15.51 -30.90
N GLY A 6 16.50 16.33 -29.95
CA GLY A 6 16.52 16.02 -28.52
C GLY A 6 15.57 14.87 -28.20
N LYS A 7 16.13 13.74 -27.75
CA LYS A 7 15.40 12.54 -27.32
C LYS A 7 14.44 12.91 -26.18
N ARG A 8 13.13 12.93 -26.47
CA ARG A 8 12.04 13.14 -25.50
C ARG A 8 12.23 12.17 -24.32
N ARG A 9 12.61 12.70 -23.15
CA ARG A 9 12.70 11.91 -21.91
C ARG A 9 11.35 11.26 -21.65
N TYR A 10 11.34 9.94 -21.53
CA TYR A 10 10.17 9.14 -21.26
C TYR A 10 9.61 9.50 -19.87
N ASP A 11 8.44 10.14 -19.85
CA ASP A 11 7.74 10.56 -18.63
C ASP A 11 7.15 9.32 -17.93
N ALA A 12 7.97 8.70 -17.09
CA ALA A 12 7.57 7.57 -16.24
C ALA A 12 6.97 8.04 -14.90
N SER A 13 7.08 9.32 -14.56
CA SER A 13 6.55 9.95 -13.33
C SER A 13 5.03 9.83 -13.26
N GLY A 14 4.32 10.29 -14.29
CA GLY A 14 2.86 10.25 -14.30
C GLY A 14 2.28 8.83 -14.28
N ARG A 15 3.03 7.82 -14.74
CA ARG A 15 2.61 6.41 -14.62
C ARG A 15 2.75 5.87 -13.20
N ARG A 16 3.78 6.29 -12.45
CA ARG A 16 3.98 5.88 -11.05
C ARG A 16 2.95 6.52 -10.14
N GLU A 17 2.69 7.80 -10.30
CA GLU A 17 1.67 8.53 -9.53
C GLU A 17 0.27 7.94 -9.72
N ARG A 18 -0.12 7.64 -10.97
CA ARG A 18 -1.40 6.97 -11.25
C ARG A 18 -1.48 5.59 -10.63
N ALA A 19 -0.38 4.82 -10.64
CA ALA A 19 -0.34 3.50 -10.01
C ALA A 19 -0.50 3.60 -8.48
N GLN A 20 0.13 4.59 -7.83
CA GLN A 20 -0.04 4.87 -6.40
C GLN A 20 -1.48 5.27 -6.07
N GLN A 21 -2.06 6.22 -6.83
CA GLN A 21 -3.46 6.62 -6.65
C GLN A 21 -4.44 5.46 -6.81
N THR A 22 -4.20 4.57 -7.78
CA THR A 22 -4.98 3.35 -7.98
C THR A 22 -4.84 2.39 -6.81
N ARG A 23 -3.62 2.21 -6.28
CA ARG A 23 -3.38 1.37 -5.10
C ARG A 23 -4.12 1.92 -3.87
N LEU A 24 -4.06 3.23 -3.65
CA LEU A 24 -4.76 3.93 -2.57
C LEU A 24 -6.28 3.79 -2.65
N SER A 25 -6.86 3.95 -3.85
CA SER A 25 -8.31 3.82 -4.01
C SER A 25 -8.80 2.42 -3.64
N ILE A 26 -8.03 1.39 -4.01
CA ILE A 26 -8.34 -0.01 -3.67
C ILE A 26 -8.21 -0.25 -2.17
N LEU A 27 -7.15 0.25 -1.52
CA LEU A 27 -6.95 0.08 -0.07
C LEU A 27 -8.07 0.70 0.74
N ARG A 28 -8.46 1.95 0.43
CA ARG A 28 -9.56 2.64 1.11
C ARG A 28 -10.90 1.93 0.90
N ALA A 29 -11.19 1.49 -0.33
CA ALA A 29 -12.39 0.73 -0.63
C ALA A 29 -12.45 -0.60 0.15
N ALA A 30 -11.33 -1.31 0.21
CA ALA A 30 -11.22 -2.56 0.95
C ALA A 30 -11.37 -2.35 2.46
N GLN A 31 -10.72 -1.34 3.02
CA GLN A 31 -10.86 -0.95 4.42
C GLN A 31 -12.33 -0.70 4.77
N ASN A 32 -13.00 0.19 4.03
CA ASN A 32 -14.40 0.55 4.29
C ASN A 32 -15.32 -0.68 4.26
N LEU A 33 -15.13 -1.58 3.29
CA LEU A 33 -15.95 -2.79 3.17
C LEU A 33 -15.64 -3.83 4.25
N PHE A 34 -14.38 -3.97 4.66
CA PHE A 34 -14.01 -4.84 5.78
C PHE A 34 -14.54 -4.31 7.12
N GLU A 35 -14.58 -3.00 7.32
CA GLU A 35 -15.18 -2.38 8.51
C GLU A 35 -16.70 -2.53 8.53
N ASP A 36 -17.37 -2.26 7.40
CA ASP A 36 -18.83 -2.31 7.27
C ASP A 36 -19.39 -3.74 7.37
N ARG A 37 -18.74 -4.70 6.69
CA ARG A 37 -19.31 -6.05 6.47
C ARG A 37 -18.45 -7.16 7.03
N GLY A 38 -17.21 -6.88 7.39
CA GLY A 38 -16.22 -7.90 7.73
C GLY A 38 -15.53 -8.50 6.50
N TYR A 39 -14.48 -9.27 6.77
CA TYR A 39 -13.63 -9.88 5.75
C TYR A 39 -14.35 -10.92 4.88
N ARG A 40 -15.10 -11.84 5.50
CA ARG A 40 -15.72 -12.98 4.77
C ARG A 40 -16.68 -12.55 3.65
N PRO A 41 -17.69 -11.68 3.87
CA PRO A 41 -18.63 -11.30 2.82
C PRO A 41 -18.07 -10.33 1.77
N THR A 42 -16.93 -9.69 2.03
CA THR A 42 -16.32 -8.74 1.10
C THR A 42 -15.61 -9.45 -0.06
N THR A 43 -16.04 -9.23 -1.30
CA THR A 43 -15.41 -9.83 -2.49
C THR A 43 -14.43 -8.87 -3.15
N VAL A 44 -13.43 -9.40 -3.85
CA VAL A 44 -12.47 -8.58 -4.63
C VAL A 44 -13.22 -7.75 -5.68
N THR A 45 -14.28 -8.28 -6.27
CA THR A 45 -15.14 -7.56 -7.21
C THR A 45 -15.85 -6.36 -6.56
N ALA A 46 -16.39 -6.53 -5.35
CA ALA A 46 -17.03 -5.42 -4.63
C ALA A 46 -16.03 -4.31 -4.28
N VAL A 47 -14.81 -4.70 -3.88
CA VAL A 47 -13.71 -3.75 -3.65
C VAL A 47 -13.36 -3.01 -4.95
N ALA A 48 -13.20 -3.73 -6.06
CA ALA A 48 -12.87 -3.14 -7.35
C ALA A 48 -13.93 -2.13 -7.80
N GLN A 49 -15.21 -2.48 -7.67
CA GLN A 49 -16.33 -1.60 -7.98
C GLN A 49 -16.34 -0.35 -7.09
N CYS A 50 -16.13 -0.51 -5.79
CA CYS A 50 -16.07 0.61 -4.84
C CYS A 50 -14.85 1.52 -5.10
N GLY A 51 -13.70 0.94 -5.46
CA GLY A 51 -12.46 1.66 -5.78
C GLY A 51 -12.40 2.25 -7.19
N GLY A 52 -13.43 2.04 -8.03
CA GLY A 52 -13.50 2.54 -9.39
C GLY A 52 -12.51 1.89 -10.36
N VAL A 53 -12.17 0.61 -10.15
CA VAL A 53 -11.16 -0.11 -10.94
C VAL A 53 -11.69 -1.45 -11.47
N ALA A 54 -10.99 -2.01 -12.46
CA ALA A 54 -11.25 -3.36 -12.92
C ALA A 54 -10.79 -4.41 -11.87
N PRO A 55 -11.53 -5.51 -11.65
CA PRO A 55 -11.13 -6.59 -10.74
C PRO A 55 -9.73 -7.14 -11.01
N GLU A 56 -9.34 -7.23 -12.28
CA GLU A 56 -8.01 -7.67 -12.72
C GLU A 56 -6.90 -6.77 -12.17
N SER A 57 -7.17 -5.48 -11.98
CA SER A 57 -6.21 -4.54 -11.40
C SER A 57 -5.96 -4.83 -9.92
N VAL A 58 -7.01 -5.20 -9.18
CA VAL A 58 -6.87 -5.61 -7.76
C VAL A 58 -6.04 -6.88 -7.66
N TYR A 59 -6.32 -7.90 -8.48
CA TYR A 59 -5.51 -9.12 -8.50
C TYR A 59 -4.08 -8.87 -8.96
N LYS A 60 -3.85 -7.99 -9.94
CA LYS A 60 -2.51 -7.63 -10.40
C LYS A 60 -1.66 -6.96 -9.31
N ILE A 61 -2.29 -6.16 -8.45
CA ILE A 61 -1.58 -5.38 -7.41
C ILE A 61 -1.40 -6.19 -6.13
N PHE A 62 -2.42 -6.97 -5.73
CA PHE A 62 -2.46 -7.61 -4.41
C PHE A 62 -2.42 -9.15 -4.46
N GLY A 63 -2.53 -9.75 -5.64
CA GLY A 63 -2.46 -11.19 -5.88
C GLY A 63 -3.71 -11.94 -5.44
N THR A 64 -4.08 -11.85 -4.17
CA THR A 64 -5.22 -12.58 -3.58
C THR A 64 -6.03 -11.69 -2.65
N LYS A 65 -7.25 -12.11 -2.30
CA LYS A 65 -8.07 -11.45 -1.27
C LYS A 65 -7.35 -11.38 0.08
N ALA A 66 -6.58 -12.41 0.44
CA ALA A 66 -5.76 -12.42 1.65
C ALA A 66 -4.59 -11.43 1.54
N GLY A 67 -3.95 -11.33 0.37
CA GLY A 67 -2.91 -10.33 0.10
C GLY A 67 -3.43 -8.89 0.20
N LEU A 68 -4.65 -8.65 -0.30
CA LEU A 68 -5.34 -7.37 -0.12
C LEU A 68 -5.62 -7.08 1.37
N ALA A 69 -6.12 -8.06 2.13
CA ALA A 69 -6.37 -7.88 3.56
C ALA A 69 -5.09 -7.61 4.37
N LYS A 70 -3.99 -8.29 4.06
CA LYS A 70 -2.68 -7.97 4.64
C LYS A 70 -2.30 -6.52 4.34
N ALA A 71 -2.45 -6.08 3.09
CA ALA A 71 -2.09 -4.72 2.70
C ALA A 71 -2.98 -3.66 3.37
N VAL A 72 -4.26 -3.95 3.60
CA VAL A 72 -5.14 -3.07 4.41
C VAL A 72 -4.68 -3.03 5.86
N PHE A 73 -4.34 -4.17 6.46
CA PHE A 73 -3.83 -4.20 7.83
C PHE A 73 -2.54 -3.37 7.97
N ASP A 74 -1.59 -3.58 7.06
CA ASP A 74 -0.36 -2.79 7.00
C ASP A 74 -0.68 -1.28 6.84
N TYR A 75 -1.59 -0.91 5.94
CA TYR A 75 -2.05 0.46 5.72
C TYR A 75 -2.65 1.10 6.99
N THR A 76 -3.52 0.36 7.69
CA THR A 76 -4.19 0.85 8.90
C THR A 76 -3.25 1.03 10.08
N ILE A 77 -2.21 0.18 10.20
CA ILE A 77 -1.22 0.29 11.27
C ILE A 77 -0.16 1.35 10.95
N ALA A 78 0.28 1.41 9.70
CA ALA A 78 1.27 2.39 9.25
C ALA A 78 0.73 3.83 9.22
N GLY A 79 -0.56 4.01 8.95
CA GLY A 79 -1.16 5.31 8.67
C GLY A 79 -0.87 5.84 7.25
N ASP A 80 -0.19 5.06 6.40
CA ASP A 80 0.18 5.39 5.03
C ASP A 80 0.10 4.17 4.09
N ASP A 81 0.16 4.38 2.77
CA ASP A 81 0.10 3.33 1.74
C ASP A 81 1.46 2.86 1.20
N ASP A 82 2.55 3.16 1.91
CA ASP A 82 3.87 2.73 1.49
C ASP A 82 3.87 1.19 1.36
N PRO A 83 4.26 0.62 0.20
CA PRO A 83 4.32 -0.82 -0.01
C PRO A 83 5.31 -1.56 0.90
N VAL A 84 6.10 -0.87 1.72
CA VAL A 84 6.98 -1.49 2.72
C VAL A 84 6.17 -1.94 3.95
N PRO A 85 6.11 -3.27 4.23
CA PRO A 85 5.47 -3.78 5.45
C PRO A 85 6.03 -3.08 6.69
N VAL A 86 5.18 -2.73 7.67
CA VAL A 86 5.61 -1.99 8.88
C VAL A 86 6.79 -2.68 9.57
N ILE A 87 6.79 -4.01 9.63
CA ILE A 87 7.88 -4.81 10.23
C ILE A 87 9.21 -4.72 9.49
N GLU A 88 9.18 -4.36 8.20
CA GLU A 88 10.36 -4.24 7.35
C GLU A 88 10.92 -2.81 7.29
N ARG A 89 10.20 -1.82 7.84
CA ARG A 89 10.64 -0.42 7.88
C ARG A 89 11.87 -0.25 8.76
N SER A 90 12.74 0.70 8.42
CA SER A 90 14.01 0.96 9.11
C SER A 90 13.82 1.24 10.59
N GLU A 91 12.78 2.01 10.92
CA GLU A 91 12.43 2.43 12.26
C GLU A 91 12.00 1.22 13.10
N THR A 92 11.11 0.39 12.55
CA THR A 92 10.62 -0.84 13.19
C THR A 92 11.72 -1.88 13.35
N LYS A 93 12.60 -2.05 12.36
CA LYS A 93 13.78 -2.94 12.45
C LYS A 93 14.73 -2.49 13.56
N ALA A 94 14.94 -1.19 13.73
CA ALA A 94 15.76 -0.64 14.80
C ALA A 94 15.16 -0.92 16.19
N ILE A 95 13.83 -0.81 16.34
CA ILE A 95 13.11 -1.20 17.56
C ILE A 95 13.31 -2.69 17.85
N PHE A 96 13.14 -3.57 16.84
CA PHE A 96 13.31 -5.01 17.05
C PHE A 96 14.74 -5.41 17.40
N ALA A 97 15.74 -4.76 16.79
CA ALA A 97 17.15 -5.02 17.03
C ALA A 97 17.68 -4.47 18.36
N GLU A 98 16.97 -3.56 19.03
CA GLU A 98 17.35 -3.02 20.33
C GLU A 98 17.31 -4.13 21.41
N PRO A 99 18.44 -4.45 22.09
CA PRO A 99 18.46 -5.47 23.14
C PRO A 99 17.87 -5.02 24.47
N ASP A 100 17.88 -3.72 24.79
CA ASP A 100 17.32 -3.20 26.04
C ASP A 100 15.78 -3.06 25.92
N VAL A 101 15.05 -3.82 26.74
CA VAL A 101 13.58 -3.82 26.76
C VAL A 101 13.00 -2.45 27.11
N ARG A 102 13.61 -1.71 28.05
CA ARG A 102 13.13 -0.37 28.42
C ARG A 102 13.28 0.59 27.24
N LYS A 103 14.43 0.57 26.59
CA LYS A 103 14.71 1.41 25.43
C LYS A 103 13.80 1.05 24.24
N LYS A 104 13.54 -0.25 24.04
CA LYS A 104 12.58 -0.74 23.04
C LYS A 104 11.17 -0.21 23.26
N ILE A 105 10.68 -0.22 24.50
CA ILE A 105 9.35 0.29 24.85
C ILE A 105 9.26 1.79 24.57
N THR A 106 10.28 2.58 24.95
CA THR A 106 10.33 4.02 24.65
C THR A 106 10.31 4.28 23.14
N MET A 107 11.17 3.60 22.37
CA MET A 107 11.22 3.77 20.92
C MET A 107 9.93 3.38 20.21
N TYR A 108 9.16 2.43 20.75
CA TYR A 108 7.85 2.05 20.22
C TYR A 108 6.75 3.06 20.58
N ALA A 109 6.80 3.64 21.78
CA ALA A 109 5.78 4.59 22.27
C ALA A 109 5.95 6.01 21.68
N ASP A 110 7.17 6.39 21.30
CA ASP A 110 7.49 7.71 20.74
C ASP A 110 7.47 7.74 19.19
N GLN A 111 6.89 6.72 18.54
CA GLN A 111 6.67 6.68 17.08
C GLN A 111 5.57 7.63 16.60
#